data_AF-A0A7W9HD86-F1
#
_entry.id   AF-A0A7W9HD86-F1
#
_cell.length_a   1.000
_cell.length_b   1.000
_cell.length_c   1.000
_cell.angle_alpha   90.00
_cell.angle_beta   90.00
_cell.angle_gamma   90.00
#
_symmetry.space_group_name_H-M   'P 1'
#
loop_
_entity.id
_entity.type
_entity.pdbx_description
1 polymer ?
#
loop_
_entity_poly.entity_id
_entity_poly.type
_entity_poly.pdbx_seq_one_letter_code
_entity_poly.pdbx_strand_id
1 'polypeptide(L)'
;MDWEGWGQAPDGFDGATLYAFSLLQADTAARVRDAFPALGSPADLAAEATVCTLAVRTHLSGVAGHRDATIAGTIGGLGALALSATALIAGIA
;
A
#
# COMPACT_ATOMS: atom_id res chain seq x y z
N MET A 1 -1.92 -21.28 3.08
CA MET A 1 -1.74 -20.10 2.23
C MET A 1 -3.00 -19.30 2.37
N ASP A 2 -2.88 -18.04 2.79
CA ASP A 2 -4.02 -17.14 3.00
C ASP A 2 -4.34 -16.45 1.66
N TRP A 3 -5.31 -17.01 0.92
CA TRP A 3 -5.74 -16.49 -0.39
C TRP A 3 -6.87 -15.46 -0.26
N GLU A 4 -7.27 -15.11 0.96
CA GLU A 4 -8.41 -14.23 1.26
C GLU A 4 -8.22 -12.80 0.73
N GLY A 5 -6.97 -12.40 0.47
CA GLY A 5 -6.62 -11.11 -0.11
C GLY A 5 -6.29 -11.13 -1.62
N TRP A 6 -6.42 -12.28 -2.29
CA TRP A 6 -6.05 -12.40 -3.70
C TRP A 6 -7.06 -11.71 -4.62
N GLY A 7 -6.57 -10.94 -5.59
CA GLY A 7 -7.43 -10.15 -6.47
C GLY A 7 -6.63 -9.28 -7.44
N GLN A 8 -7.34 -8.37 -8.10
CA GLN A 8 -6.71 -7.38 -8.98
C GLN A 8 -6.08 -6.25 -8.16
N ALA A 9 -4.87 -5.85 -8.56
CA ALA A 9 -4.13 -4.74 -7.97
C ALA A 9 -3.28 -4.07 -9.06
N PRO A 10 -2.75 -2.85 -8.82
CA PRO A 10 -1.80 -2.22 -9.73
C PRO A 10 -0.57 -3.10 -9.96
N ASP A 11 0.05 -2.97 -11.13
CA ASP A 11 1.35 -3.61 -11.39
C ASP A 11 2.38 -3.18 -10.32
N GLY A 12 3.22 -4.12 -9.89
CA GLY A 12 4.19 -3.90 -8.80
C GLY A 12 3.62 -4.03 -7.38
N PHE A 13 2.31 -4.27 -7.20
CA PHE A 13 1.67 -4.35 -5.88
C PHE A 13 2.30 -5.39 -4.94
N ASP A 14 2.60 -6.59 -5.45
CA ASP A 14 3.21 -7.65 -4.63
C ASP A 14 4.64 -7.28 -4.20
N GLY A 15 5.42 -6.68 -5.12
CA GLY A 15 6.77 -6.18 -4.82
C GLY A 15 6.75 -5.04 -3.81
N ALA A 16 5.81 -4.10 -3.95
CA ALA A 16 5.61 -2.99 -3.02
C ALA A 16 5.15 -3.47 -1.64
N THR A 17 4.27 -4.48 -1.61
CA THR A 17 3.81 -5.12 -0.37
C THR A 17 4.97 -5.77 0.35
N LEU A 18 5.73 -6.62 -0.35
CA LEU A 18 6.89 -7.30 0.23
C LEU A 18 7.94 -6.30 0.72
N TYR A 19 8.18 -5.23 -0.04
CA TYR A 19 9.12 -4.18 0.34
C TYR A 19 8.67 -3.46 1.62
N ALA A 20 7.41 -3.02 1.69
CA ALA A 20 6.87 -2.33 2.86
C ALA A 20 6.98 -3.16 4.15
N PHE A 21 6.67 -4.46 4.09
CA PHE A 21 6.79 -5.35 5.26
C PHE A 21 8.25 -5.69 5.63
N SER A 22 9.18 -5.55 4.69
CA SER A 22 10.61 -5.79 4.94
C SER A 22 11.33 -4.59 5.60
N LEU A 23 10.71 -3.40 5.63
CA LEU A 23 11.35 -2.16 6.11
C LEU A 23 11.87 -2.19 7.55
N LEU A 24 11.33 -3.10 8.39
CA LEU A 24 11.82 -3.30 9.75
C LEU A 24 13.20 -3.98 9.80
N GLN A 25 13.68 -4.51 8.68
CA GLN A 25 14.96 -5.20 8.56
C GLN A 25 15.70 -4.75 7.30
N ALA A 26 16.65 -3.82 7.48
CA ALA A 26 17.30 -3.10 6.40
C ALA A 26 17.93 -4.01 5.33
N ASP A 27 18.61 -5.08 5.74
CA ASP A 27 19.22 -6.05 4.80
C ASP A 27 18.16 -6.78 3.97
N THR A 28 17.01 -7.09 4.56
CA THR A 28 15.89 -7.71 3.85
C THR A 28 15.28 -6.71 2.86
N ALA A 29 15.09 -5.46 3.27
CA ALA A 29 14.58 -4.42 2.40
C ALA A 29 15.49 -4.17 1.20
N ALA A 30 16.81 -4.17 1.38
CA ALA A 30 17.77 -4.08 0.29
C ALA A 30 17.62 -5.24 -0.69
N ARG A 31 17.54 -6.48 -0.19
CA ARG A 31 17.34 -7.67 -1.04
C ARG A 31 16.03 -7.64 -1.82
N VAL A 32 14.96 -7.12 -1.22
CA VAL A 32 13.67 -6.96 -1.91
C VAL A 32 13.79 -5.88 -2.98
N ARG A 33 14.44 -4.74 -2.67
CA ARG A 33 14.68 -3.69 -3.67
C ARG A 33 15.46 -4.21 -4.88
N ASP A 34 16.48 -5.04 -4.66
CA ASP A 34 17.27 -5.65 -5.75
C ASP A 34 16.44 -6.63 -6.59
N ALA A 35 15.54 -7.38 -5.94
CA ALA A 35 14.66 -8.34 -6.62
C ALA A 35 13.53 -7.68 -7.41
N PHE A 36 13.12 -6.47 -7.03
CA PHE A 36 12.02 -5.72 -7.65
C PHE A 36 12.53 -4.33 -8.11
N PRO A 37 13.28 -4.26 -9.22
CA PRO A 37 13.95 -3.03 -9.65
C PRO A 37 13.00 -1.94 -10.14
N ALA A 38 11.74 -2.27 -10.40
CA ALA A 38 10.71 -1.30 -10.78
C ALA A 38 10.25 -0.44 -9.59
N LEU A 39 10.51 -0.85 -8.34
CA LEU A 39 10.11 -0.09 -7.17
C LEU A 39 10.73 1.31 -7.15
N GLY A 40 9.93 2.32 -6.78
CA GLY A 40 10.28 3.73 -6.85
C GLY A 40 10.30 4.31 -8.27
N SER A 41 10.04 3.51 -9.31
CA SER A 41 9.84 4.02 -10.67
C SER A 41 8.47 4.68 -10.82
N PRO A 42 8.28 5.60 -11.78
CA PRO A 42 6.97 6.19 -12.05
C PRO A 42 5.85 5.17 -12.29
N ALA A 43 6.17 4.00 -12.85
CA ALA A 43 5.20 2.93 -13.09
C ALA A 43 4.72 2.26 -11.80
N ASP A 44 5.58 2.14 -10.79
CA ASP A 44 5.27 1.43 -9.52
C ASP A 44 4.75 2.36 -8.41
N LEU A 45 4.82 3.68 -8.59
CA LEU A 45 4.36 4.64 -7.56
C LEU A 45 2.89 4.42 -7.17
N ALA A 46 2.05 3.99 -8.12
CA ALA A 46 0.64 3.67 -7.85
C ALA A 46 0.50 2.46 -6.90
N ALA A 47 1.31 1.42 -7.09
CA ALA A 47 1.37 0.27 -6.19
C ALA A 47 1.90 0.66 -4.80
N GLU A 48 3.00 1.41 -4.73
CA GLU A 48 3.59 1.86 -3.46
C GLU A 48 2.61 2.74 -2.65
N ALA A 49 1.92 3.67 -3.31
CA ALA A 49 0.91 4.51 -2.67
C ALA A 49 -0.29 3.70 -2.17
N THR A 50 -0.73 2.71 -2.94
CA THR A 50 -1.81 1.80 -2.55
C THR A 50 -1.41 1.02 -1.29
N VAL A 51 -0.22 0.41 -1.29
CA VAL A 51 0.30 -0.36 -0.14
C VAL A 51 0.47 0.53 1.10
N CYS A 52 1.06 1.72 0.95
CA CYS A 52 1.18 2.68 2.05
C CYS A 52 -0.19 3.00 2.65
N THR A 53 -1.19 3.22 1.79
CA THR A 53 -2.55 3.52 2.25
C THR A 53 -3.17 2.34 2.97
N LEU A 54 -3.01 1.12 2.46
CA LEU A 54 -3.53 -0.08 3.11
C LEU A 54 -2.87 -0.31 4.48
N ALA A 55 -1.56 -0.11 4.59
CA ALA A 55 -0.84 -0.20 5.85
C ALA A 55 -1.36 0.83 6.88
N VAL A 56 -1.48 2.10 6.47
CA VAL A 56 -2.03 3.16 7.32
C VAL A 56 -3.48 2.87 7.70
N ARG A 57 -4.32 2.47 6.74
CA ARG A 57 -5.72 2.12 6.98
C ARG A 57 -5.85 1.00 8.01
N THR A 58 -5.04 -0.04 7.87
CA THR A 58 -5.04 -1.20 8.76
C THR A 58 -4.60 -0.79 10.17
N HIS A 59 -3.49 -0.04 10.27
CA HIS A 59 -3.01 0.49 11.54
C HIS A 59 -4.07 1.34 12.24
N LEU A 60 -4.65 2.30 11.51
CA LEU A 60 -5.69 3.18 12.06
C LEU A 60 -6.98 2.42 12.40
N SER A 61 -7.36 1.39 11.65
CA SER A 61 -8.56 0.58 11.96
C SER A 61 -8.37 -0.23 13.24
N GLY A 62 -7.17 -0.75 13.48
CA GLY A 62 -6.80 -1.36 14.75
C GLY A 62 -6.84 -0.38 15.92
N VAL A 63 -6.44 0.88 15.70
CA VAL A 63 -6.52 1.96 16.70
C VAL A 63 -7.96 2.42 16.96
N ALA A 64 -8.79 2.55 15.91
CA ALA A 64 -10.18 2.99 15.99
C ALA A 64 -11.08 1.98 16.71
N GLY A 65 -10.76 0.69 16.66
CA GLY A 65 -11.40 -0.33 17.51
C GLY A 65 -11.26 -0.05 19.01
N HIS A 66 -10.38 0.87 19.41
CA HIS A 66 -10.19 1.33 20.78
C HIS A 66 -10.81 2.72 21.09
N ARG A 67 -11.10 3.57 20.09
CA ARG A 67 -11.66 4.94 20.26
C ARG A 67 -12.46 5.45 19.04
N ASP A 68 -13.65 6.01 19.31
CA ASP A 68 -14.55 6.91 18.57
C ASP A 68 -14.65 6.94 17.01
N ALA A 69 -15.90 7.11 16.54
CA ALA A 69 -16.35 7.09 15.14
C ALA A 69 -15.72 8.14 14.19
N THR A 70 -15.09 9.20 14.72
CA THR A 70 -14.39 10.21 13.91
C THR A 70 -13.19 9.61 13.17
N ILE A 71 -12.48 8.66 13.79
CA ILE A 71 -11.30 8.01 13.19
C ILE A 71 -11.73 7.12 12.02
N ALA A 72 -12.87 6.44 12.12
CA ALA A 72 -13.42 5.62 11.04
C ALA A 72 -13.73 6.44 9.77
N GLY A 73 -14.18 7.69 9.92
CA GLY A 73 -14.41 8.62 8.80
C GLY A 73 -13.12 9.03 8.09
N THR A 74 -12.06 9.31 8.83
CA THR A 74 -10.73 9.64 8.26
C THR A 74 -10.12 8.45 7.51
N ILE A 75 -10.29 7.23 8.03
CA ILE A 75 -9.82 5.99 7.39
C ILE A 75 -10.52 5.76 6.05
N GLY A 76 -11.84 5.97 5.97
CA GLY A 76 -12.59 5.88 4.72
C GLY A 76 -12.11 6.89 3.67
N GLY A 77 -11.80 8.11 4.10
CA GLY A 77 -11.27 9.18 3.22
C GLY A 77 -9.89 8.85 2.63
N LEU A 78 -8.99 8.26 3.43
CA LEU A 78 -7.65 7.86 2.95
C LEU A 78 -7.73 6.75 1.89
N GLY A 79 -8.62 5.76 2.05
CA GLY A 79 -8.86 4.73 1.04
C GLY A 79 -9.37 5.30 -0.28
N ALA A 80 -10.27 6.28 -0.24
CA ALA A 80 -10.79 6.97 -1.42
C ALA A 80 -9.73 7.84 -2.11
N LEU A 81 -8.84 8.49 -1.34
CA LEU A 81 -7.74 9.28 -1.87
C LEU A 81 -6.70 8.42 -2.58
N ALA A 82 -6.37 7.24 -2.05
CA ALA A 82 -5.44 6.33 -2.71
C ALA A 82 -6.01 5.73 -3.99
N LEU A 83 -7.29 5.37 -4.03
CA LEU A 83 -7.96 4.98 -5.27
C LEU A 83 -7.94 6.13 -6.29
N SER A 84 -8.19 7.36 -5.85
CA SER A 84 -8.19 8.54 -6.72
C SER A 84 -6.80 8.87 -7.25
N ALA A 85 -5.75 8.76 -6.42
CA ALA A 85 -4.36 8.95 -6.83
C ALA A 85 -3.89 7.84 -7.79
N THR A 86 -4.28 6.59 -7.55
CA THR A 86 -4.01 5.46 -8.44
C THR A 86 -4.67 5.65 -9.79
N ALA A 87 -5.94 6.08 -9.82
CA ALA A 87 -6.67 6.39 -11.04
C ALA A 87 -6.07 7.60 -11.80
N LEU A 88 -5.59 8.61 -11.09
CA LEU A 88 -4.93 9.77 -11.67
C LEU A 88 -3.58 9.38 -12.32
N ILE A 89 -2.78 8.55 -11.66
CA ILE A 89 -1.49 8.08 -12.18
C ILE A 89 -1.70 7.14 -13.38
N ALA A 90 -2.67 6.24 -13.31
CA ALA A 90 -3.01 5.34 -14.41
C ALA A 90 -3.61 6.05 -15.64
N GLY A 91 -4.21 7.23 -15.47
CA GLY A 91 -4.77 8.04 -16.56
C GLY A 91 -3.78 8.99 -17.25
N ILE A 92 -2.56 9.13 -16.74
CA ILE A 92 -1.49 9.98 -17.31
C ILE A 92 -0.50 9.14 -18.16
N ALA A 93 -0.58 7.80 -18.08
CA ALA A 93 0.23 6.86 -18.85
C ALA A 93 -0.32 6.59 -20.26
#